data_AF-A0A7X8U4T2-F1
#
_entry.id   AF-A0A7X8U4T2-F1
#
_cell.length_a   1.000
_cell.length_b   1.000
_cell.length_c   1.000
_cell.angle_alpha   90.00
_cell.angle_beta   90.00
_cell.angle_gamma   90.00
#
_symmetry.space_group_name_H-M   'P 1'
#
loop_
_entity.id
_entity.type
_entity.pdbx_description
1 polymer ?
#
loop_
_entity_poly.entity_id
_entity_poly.type
_entity_poly.pdbx_seq_one_letter_code
_entity_poly.pdbx_strand_id
1 'polypeptide(L)'
;MYTEMARVIDALRIKGQLSGEEGTCLLDLLDLICAGTSPELNRALEQVLEVPGNSDTVEIDEIIKGTLMGTDSKSMEDVAQAVGIIRELNRERNRILSDNDKSGG
;
A
#
# COMPACT_ATOMS: atom_id res chain seq x y z
N MET A 1 -5.14 2.05 16.71
CA MET A 1 -4.75 3.46 16.46
C MET A 1 -3.24 3.64 16.27
N TYR A 2 -2.40 3.90 17.29
CA TYR A 2 -0.95 4.12 17.06
C TYR A 2 -0.20 2.91 16.48
N THR A 3 -0.65 1.70 16.79
CA THR A 3 -0.07 0.43 16.29
C THR A 3 -0.36 0.17 14.82
N GLU A 4 -1.50 0.64 14.30
CA GLU A 4 -1.84 0.54 12.87
C GLU A 4 -1.09 1.60 12.07
N MET A 5 -0.96 2.81 12.62
CA MET A 5 -0.09 3.86 12.08
C MET A 5 1.35 3.37 11.92
N ALA A 6 1.92 2.75 12.95
CA ALA A 6 3.27 2.22 12.90
C ALA A 6 3.44 1.10 11.85
N ARG A 7 2.42 0.24 11.67
CA ARG A 7 2.45 -0.84 10.67
C ARG A 7 2.40 -0.31 9.23
N VAL A 8 1.55 0.68 8.96
CA VAL A 8 1.48 1.31 7.62
C VAL A 8 2.80 2.01 7.30
N ILE A 9 3.39 2.73 8.27
CA ILE A 9 4.68 3.41 8.10
C ILE A 9 5.82 2.41 7.85
N ASP A 10 5.89 1.34 8.64
CA ASP A 10 6.92 0.31 8.54
C ASP A 10 6.85 -0.45 7.21
N ALA A 11 5.64 -0.77 6.77
CA ALA A 11 5.44 -1.56 5.56
C ALA A 11 5.50 -0.74 4.26
N LEU A 12 5.29 0.58 4.31
CA LEU A 12 5.70 1.49 3.23
C LEU A 12 7.24 1.68 3.18
N ARG A 13 7.99 1.02 4.08
CA ARG A 13 9.46 1.08 4.19
C ARG A 13 10.00 2.50 4.15
N ILE A 14 9.29 3.44 4.75
CA ILE A 14 9.70 4.85 4.82
C ILE A 14 10.98 4.90 5.66
N LYS A 15 12.14 4.87 4.98
CA LYS A 15 13.45 5.07 5.57
C LYS A 15 13.86 6.52 5.35
N GLY A 16 13.71 7.36 6.38
CA GLY A 16 14.07 8.78 6.33
C GLY A 16 12.90 9.70 6.67
N GLN A 17 13.05 10.99 6.38
CA GLN A 17 11.95 11.95 6.48
C GLN A 17 11.01 11.77 5.29
N LEU A 18 9.71 11.69 5.58
CA LEU A 18 8.67 11.82 4.58
C LEU A 18 8.78 13.18 3.89
N SER A 19 8.60 13.19 2.57
CA SER A 19 8.28 14.42 1.87
C SER A 19 6.95 14.98 2.41
N GLY A 20 6.70 16.28 2.20
CA GLY A 20 5.42 16.88 2.59
C GLY A 20 4.22 16.15 1.98
N GLU A 21 4.34 15.73 0.73
CA GLU A 21 3.28 15.01 0.00
C GLU A 21 3.08 13.59 0.53
N GLU A 22 4.16 12.87 0.83
CA GLU A 22 4.08 11.52 1.41
C GLU A 22 3.48 11.56 2.82
N GLY A 23 3.80 12.60 3.60
CA GLY A 23 3.23 12.83 4.92
C GLY A 23 1.73 13.11 4.87
N THR A 24 1.29 13.96 3.94
CA THR A 24 -0.15 14.23 3.73
C THR A 24 -0.88 12.99 3.27
N CYS A 25 -0.37 12.26 2.28
CA CYS A 25 -0.97 11.01 1.80
C CYS A 25 -1.14 10.00 2.95
N LEU A 26 -0.10 9.83 3.78
CA LEU A 26 -0.17 8.95 4.94
C LEU A 26 -1.27 9.36 5.93
N LEU A 27 -1.37 10.65 6.27
CA LEU A 27 -2.40 11.14 7.18
C LEU A 27 -3.81 10.92 6.63
N ASP A 28 -4.01 11.20 5.34
CA ASP A 28 -5.29 10.99 4.66
C ASP A 28 -5.71 9.51 4.67
N LEU A 29 -4.77 8.59 4.39
CA LEU A 29 -5.02 7.15 4.46
C LEU A 29 -5.37 6.72 5.89
N LEU A 30 -4.69 7.28 6.89
CA LEU A 30 -4.97 6.99 8.29
C LEU A 30 -6.35 7.49 8.73
N ASP A 31 -6.78 8.65 8.24
CA ASP A 31 -8.12 9.16 8.49
C ASP A 31 -9.18 8.22 7.88
N LEU A 32 -8.98 7.73 6.65
CA LEU A 32 -9.86 6.75 6.01
C LEU A 32 -9.91 5.42 6.78
N ILE A 33 -8.75 4.92 7.22
CA ILE A 33 -8.63 3.68 7.99
C ILE A 33 -9.35 3.84 9.35
N CYS A 34 -9.07 4.91 10.09
CA CYS A 34 -9.61 5.15 11.43
C CYS A 34 -11.10 5.46 11.42
N ALA A 35 -11.58 6.18 10.40
CA ALA A 35 -13.01 6.44 10.21
C ALA A 35 -13.79 5.18 9.77
N GLY A 36 -13.10 4.13 9.32
CA GLY A 36 -13.71 2.89 8.84
C GLY A 36 -14.51 3.08 7.54
N THR A 37 -14.21 4.14 6.78
CA THR A 37 -14.97 4.53 5.58
C THR A 37 -14.59 3.72 4.35
N SER A 38 -13.45 3.03 4.35
CA SER A 38 -13.05 2.14 3.25
C SER A 38 -12.40 0.83 3.75
N PRO A 39 -13.21 -0.16 4.19
CA PRO A 39 -12.71 -1.48 4.59
C PRO A 39 -11.94 -2.20 3.47
N GLU A 40 -12.31 -1.94 2.21
CA GLU A 40 -11.71 -2.52 1.03
C GLU A 40 -10.28 -2.04 0.80
N LEU A 41 -10.01 -0.76 1.09
CA LEU A 41 -8.69 -0.17 1.07
C LEU A 41 -7.82 -0.76 2.18
N ASN A 42 -8.35 -0.88 3.40
CA ASN A 42 -7.63 -1.49 4.52
C ASN A 42 -7.14 -2.90 4.16
N ARG A 43 -8.04 -3.73 3.62
CA ARG A 43 -7.68 -5.09 3.18
C ARG A 43 -6.66 -5.11 2.05
N ALA A 44 -6.76 -4.17 1.10
CA ALA A 44 -5.80 -4.08 0.00
C ALA A 44 -4.42 -3.70 0.53
N LEU A 45 -4.34 -2.73 1.44
CA LEU A 45 -3.10 -2.32 2.08
C LEU A 45 -2.51 -3.46 2.92
N GLU A 46 -3.29 -4.12 3.78
CA GLU A 46 -2.83 -5.27 4.59
C GLU A 46 -2.08 -6.32 3.75
N GLN A 47 -2.57 -6.63 2.54
CA GLN A 47 -1.91 -7.57 1.62
C GLN A 47 -0.56 -7.06 1.10
N VAL A 48 -0.39 -5.75 0.91
CA VAL A 48 0.91 -5.14 0.57
C VAL A 48 1.88 -5.35 1.75
N LEU A 49 1.39 -5.14 2.97
CA LEU A 49 2.22 -5.11 4.18
C LEU A 49 2.58 -6.50 4.71
N GLU A 50 1.79 -7.53 4.40
CA GLU A 50 1.95 -8.88 4.93
C GLU A 50 3.27 -9.54 4.49
N VAL A 51 3.67 -9.33 3.23
CA VAL A 51 4.92 -9.88 2.69
C VAL A 51 5.82 -8.73 2.25
N PRO A 52 7.01 -8.54 2.85
CA PRO A 52 7.96 -7.53 2.41
C PRO A 52 8.40 -7.76 0.96
N GLY A 53 8.49 -6.67 0.19
CA GLY A 53 8.93 -6.73 -1.21
C GLY A 53 10.43 -6.99 -1.32
N ASN A 54 10.86 -7.47 -2.50
CA ASN A 54 12.26 -7.69 -2.85
C ASN A 54 12.64 -6.88 -4.10
N SER A 55 13.86 -7.07 -4.62
CA SER A 55 14.35 -6.36 -5.82
C SER A 55 13.44 -6.53 -7.03
N ASP A 56 12.77 -7.66 -7.14
CA ASP A 56 11.98 -8.04 -8.31
C ASP A 56 10.57 -7.45 -8.26
N THR A 57 10.16 -6.92 -7.10
CA THR A 57 8.86 -6.28 -6.89
C THR A 57 8.94 -4.78 -6.65
N VAL A 58 10.14 -4.18 -6.64
CA VAL A 58 10.32 -2.74 -6.35
C VAL A 58 9.49 -1.87 -7.27
N GLU A 59 9.43 -2.18 -8.57
CA GLU A 59 8.65 -1.39 -9.52
C GLU A 59 7.14 -1.44 -9.21
N ILE A 60 6.64 -2.61 -8.80
CA ILE A 60 5.24 -2.76 -8.38
C ILE A 60 4.97 -1.95 -7.09
N ASP A 61 5.89 -2.01 -6.14
CA ASP A 61 5.78 -1.25 -4.87
C ASP A 61 5.74 0.27 -5.14
N GLU A 62 6.56 0.77 -6.08
CA GLU A 62 6.54 2.19 -6.49
C GLU A 62 5.26 2.57 -7.24
N ILE A 63 4.68 1.69 -8.07
CA ILE A 63 3.39 1.95 -8.73
C ILE A 63 2.25 2.00 -7.70
N ILE A 64 2.25 1.09 -6.72
CA ILE A 64 1.27 1.11 -5.62
C ILE A 64 1.36 2.44 -4.87
N LYS A 65 2.58 2.87 -4.52
CA LYS A 65 2.82 4.16 -3.86
C LYS A 65 2.34 5.33 -4.71
N GLY A 66 2.70 5.38 -5.99
CA GLY A 66 2.25 6.42 -6.92
C GLY A 66 0.74 6.48 -7.07
N THR A 67 0.08 5.31 -7.09
CA THR A 67 -1.38 5.21 -7.13
C THR A 67 -2.02 5.82 -5.89
N LEU A 68 -1.51 5.48 -4.69
CA LEU A 68 -1.99 6.05 -3.42
C LEU A 68 -1.78 7.57 -3.36
N MET A 69 -0.62 8.06 -3.78
CA MET A 69 -0.31 9.50 -3.77
C MET A 69 -1.13 10.29 -4.80
N GLY A 70 -1.52 9.65 -5.91
CA GLY A 70 -2.36 10.26 -6.95
C GLY A 70 -3.86 10.15 -6.68
N THR A 71 -4.29 9.44 -5.63
CA THR A 71 -5.70 9.24 -5.31
C THR A 71 -6.24 10.41 -4.49
N ASP A 72 -7.36 11.01 -4.90
CA ASP A 72 -8.09 11.92 -4.03
C ASP A 72 -8.81 11.13 -2.93
N SER A 73 -8.25 11.16 -1.73
CA SER A 73 -8.77 10.48 -0.53
C SER A 73 -10.20 10.92 -0.16
N LYS A 74 -10.64 12.09 -0.63
CA LYS A 74 -11.99 12.63 -0.37
C LYS A 74 -13.02 12.13 -1.39
N SER A 75 -12.58 11.56 -2.52
CA SER A 75 -13.44 10.95 -3.53
C SER A 75 -13.50 9.44 -3.32
N MET A 76 -14.66 8.92 -2.90
CA MET A 76 -14.85 7.47 -2.73
C MET A 76 -14.84 6.70 -4.05
N GLU A 77 -15.11 7.37 -5.17
CA GLU A 77 -14.94 6.79 -6.49
C GLU A 77 -13.45 6.57 -6.80
N ASP A 78 -12.62 7.60 -6.59
CA ASP A 78 -11.18 7.54 -6.81
C ASP A 78 -10.54 6.50 -5.89
N VAL A 79 -10.94 6.46 -4.62
CA VAL A 79 -10.51 5.44 -3.66
C VAL A 79 -10.91 4.04 -4.13
N ALA A 80 -12.12 3.83 -4.62
CA ALA A 80 -12.55 2.53 -5.13
C ALA A 80 -11.74 2.10 -6.36
N GLN A 81 -11.40 3.03 -7.25
CA GLN A 81 -10.53 2.76 -8.40
C GLN A 81 -9.10 2.40 -7.96
N ALA A 82 -8.54 3.17 -7.03
CA ALA A 82 -7.22 2.91 -6.46
C ALA A 82 -7.14 1.53 -5.81
N VAL A 83 -8.18 1.12 -5.06
CA VAL A 83 -8.28 -0.22 -4.49
C VAL A 83 -8.27 -1.30 -5.57
N GLY A 84 -8.96 -1.10 -6.69
CA GLY A 84 -8.94 -2.01 -7.82
C GLY A 84 -7.52 -2.23 -8.35
N ILE A 85 -6.82 -1.12 -8.63
CA ILE A 85 -5.44 -1.12 -9.13
C ILE A 85 -4.49 -1.80 -8.14
N ILE A 86 -4.52 -1.41 -6.86
CA ILE A 86 -3.65 -1.97 -5.82
C ILE A 86 -3.86 -3.48 -5.67
N ARG A 87 -5.11 -3.97 -5.78
CA ARG A 87 -5.39 -5.41 -5.71
C ARG A 87 -4.80 -6.18 -6.88
N GLU A 88 -4.85 -5.65 -8.09
CA GLU A 88 -4.25 -6.29 -9.25
C GLU A 88 -2.73 -6.33 -9.13
N LEU A 89 -2.12 -5.23 -8.73
CA LEU A 89 -0.68 -5.12 -8.49
C LEU A 89 -0.23 -6.09 -7.37
N ASN A 90 -0.99 -6.20 -6.28
CA ASN A 90 -0.71 -7.15 -5.21
C ASN A 90 -0.77 -8.61 -5.66
N ARG A 91 -1.72 -8.97 -6.52
CA ARG A 91 -1.76 -10.34 -7.07
C ARG A 91 -0.51 -10.65 -7.86
N GLU A 92 -0.07 -9.73 -8.71
CA GLU A 92 1.13 -9.92 -9.52
C GLU A 92 2.40 -9.95 -8.67
N ARG A 93 2.51 -9.02 -7.72
CA ARG A 93 3.58 -9.00 -6.72
C ARG A 93 3.70 -10.33 -5.99
N ASN A 94 2.59 -10.86 -5.47
CA ASN A 94 2.57 -12.11 -4.74
C ASN A 94 2.88 -13.31 -5.64
N ARG A 95 2.48 -13.26 -6.92
CA ARG A 95 2.88 -14.27 -7.91
C ARG A 95 4.40 -14.32 -8.06
N ILE A 96 5.04 -13.17 -8.28
CA ILE A 96 6.51 -13.04 -8.42
C ILE A 96 7.22 -13.55 -7.17
N LEU A 97 6.77 -13.13 -5.98
CA LEU A 97 7.36 -13.58 -4.71
C LEU A 97 7.24 -15.10 -4.54
N SER A 98 6.08 -15.67 -4.88
CA SER A 98 5.85 -17.12 -4.78
C SER A 98 6.65 -17.96 -5.79
N ASP A 99 6.97 -17.40 -6.96
CA ASP A 99 7.77 -18.07 -8.00
C ASP A 99 9.26 -18.06 -7.62
N ASN A 100 9.73 -17.00 -6.96
CA ASN A 100 11.09 -16.90 -6.44
C ASN A 100 11.33 -17.86 -5.26
N ASP A 101 10.37 -18.01 -4.35
CA ASP A 101 10.46 -18.98 -3.24
C ASP A 101 10.58 -20.42 -3.72
N LYS A 102 9.96 -20.76 -4.87
CA LYS A 102 10.05 -22.10 -5.49
C LYS A 102 11.35 -22.31 -6.26
N SER A 103 11.98 -21.24 -6.73
CA SER A 103 13.20 -21.31 -7.54
C SER A 103 14.48 -21.37 -6.69
N GLY A 104 14.38 -21.10 -5.39
CA GLY A 104 15.48 -21.19 -4.43
C GLY A 104 15.51 -22.45 -3.55
N GLY A 105 14.65 -23.44 -3.80
CA GLY A 105 14.52 -24.69 -3.04
C GLY A 105 15.20 -25.90 -3.69
#